data_AF-A0A800C7K0-F1
#
_entry.id   AF-A0A800C7K0-F1
#
_cell.length_a   1.000
_cell.length_b   1.000
_cell.length_c   1.000
_cell.angle_alpha   90.00
_cell.angle_beta   90.00
_cell.angle_gamma   90.00
#
_symmetry.space_group_name_H-M   'P 1'
#
loop_
_entity.id
_entity.type
_entity.pdbx_description
1 polymer ?
#
loop_
_entity_poly.entity_id
_entity_poly.type
_entity_poly.pdbx_seq_one_letter_code
_entity_poly.pdbx_strand_id
1 'polypeptide(L)'
;SFTITIDKRVNKIVPIVADLNKDPAPVYVISRVVTIPSMVRLTGPMSVLDKISAVRTTPVDVGGLTETMKKKVALNLNHTPHVQVIGDNLVEVEIVVEEKMVEKWLNIAVQATGSHHRYVITPDHIEILLTGPVNTLKELAQDNGIQVYVDLEGLKPGTYVRRAIIKPPLNTALVESKPEVFTVKVFKSG
;
A
#
# COMPACT_ATOMS: atom_id res chain seq x y z
N SER A 1 -4.81 -59.44 21.29
CA SER A 1 -4.20 -59.35 19.95
C SER A 1 -3.63 -57.95 19.80
N PHE A 2 -2.33 -57.81 19.54
CA PHE A 2 -1.69 -56.52 19.27
C PHE A 2 -1.45 -56.39 17.77
N THR A 3 -2.04 -55.37 17.13
CA THR A 3 -1.84 -55.07 15.71
C THR A 3 -0.77 -54.00 15.61
N ILE A 4 0.41 -54.33 15.08
CA ILE A 4 1.46 -53.35 14.80
C ILE A 4 1.24 -52.84 13.38
N THR A 5 0.75 -51.61 13.24
CA THR A 5 0.62 -50.94 11.95
C THR A 5 1.97 -50.31 11.60
N ILE A 6 2.69 -50.89 10.64
CA ILE A 6 3.93 -50.33 10.11
C ILE A 6 3.56 -49.24 9.10
N ASP A 7 3.75 -47.97 9.47
CA ASP A 7 3.54 -46.85 8.56
C ASP A 7 4.78 -46.64 7.66
N LYS A 8 4.54 -46.42 6.37
CA LYS A 8 5.60 -46.22 5.37
C LYS A 8 6.21 -44.83 5.57
N ARG A 9 7.54 -44.75 5.59
CA ARG A 9 8.25 -43.48 5.58
C ARG A 9 8.30 -42.92 4.15
N VAL A 10 7.82 -41.70 3.95
CA VAL A 10 7.75 -41.04 2.64
C VAL A 10 8.34 -39.63 2.71
N ASN A 11 8.53 -39.00 1.55
CA ASN A 11 8.95 -37.62 1.44
C ASN A 11 7.83 -36.79 0.81
N LYS A 12 7.65 -35.55 1.28
CA LYS A 12 6.66 -34.61 0.75
C LYS A 12 7.27 -33.21 0.65
N ILE A 13 6.99 -32.51 -0.44
CA ILE A 13 7.36 -31.10 -0.59
C ILE A 13 6.13 -30.26 -0.26
N VAL A 14 6.28 -29.31 0.63
CA VAL A 14 5.18 -28.44 1.11
C VAL A 14 5.64 -26.98 1.14
N PRO A 15 4.71 -26.02 0.96
CA PRO A 15 5.03 -24.60 1.07
C PRO A 15 5.41 -24.20 2.50
N ILE A 16 6.26 -23.19 2.59
CA ILE A 16 6.61 -22.52 3.84
C ILE A 16 5.78 -21.26 3.98
N VAL A 17 5.09 -21.13 5.12
CA VAL A 17 4.27 -19.97 5.48
C VAL A 17 4.90 -19.27 6.67
N ALA A 18 5.18 -17.97 6.57
CA ALA A 18 5.66 -17.22 7.72
C ALA A 18 4.55 -17.09 8.77
N ASP A 19 4.91 -17.30 10.04
CA ASP A 19 4.02 -17.04 11.17
C ASP A 19 4.32 -15.63 11.70
N LEU A 20 3.40 -14.69 11.49
CA LEU A 20 3.58 -13.28 11.88
C LEU A 20 2.79 -12.98 13.16
N ASN A 21 3.39 -12.21 14.08
CA ASN A 21 2.69 -11.75 15.28
C ASN A 21 2.77 -10.22 15.45
N LYS A 22 1.72 -9.66 16.05
CA LYS A 22 1.45 -8.22 16.17
C LYS A 22 1.17 -7.57 14.81
N ASP A 23 0.95 -6.26 14.84
CA ASP A 23 0.68 -5.44 13.67
C ASP A 23 1.83 -4.45 13.40
N PRO A 24 2.09 -4.09 12.12
CA PRO A 24 2.98 -2.99 11.79
C PRO A 24 2.51 -1.67 12.42
N ALA A 25 3.35 -0.64 12.34
CA ALA A 25 3.01 0.68 12.89
C ALA A 25 1.68 1.20 12.32
N PRO A 26 0.94 2.06 13.06
CA PRO A 26 -0.25 2.71 12.53
C PRO A 26 0.05 3.33 11.17
N VAL A 27 -0.93 3.30 10.27
CA VAL A 27 -0.83 3.81 8.89
C VAL A 27 0.08 3.02 7.94
N TYR A 28 0.69 1.92 8.37
CA TYR A 28 1.41 0.96 7.51
C TYR A 28 0.63 -0.35 7.34
N VAL A 29 0.98 -1.10 6.30
CA VAL A 29 0.45 -2.44 5.99
C VAL A 29 1.57 -3.34 5.49
N ILE A 30 1.43 -4.64 5.75
CA ILE A 30 2.27 -5.65 5.13
C ILE A 30 1.73 -5.90 3.72
N SER A 31 2.44 -5.41 2.70
CA SER A 31 2.04 -5.58 1.30
C SER A 31 2.37 -6.99 0.79
N ARG A 32 3.46 -7.58 1.29
CA ARG A 32 3.92 -8.90 0.86
C ARG A 32 4.76 -9.58 1.92
N VAL A 33 4.68 -10.92 1.96
CA VAL A 33 5.58 -11.77 2.75
C VAL A 33 6.18 -12.82 1.83
N VAL A 34 7.51 -12.93 1.83
CA VAL A 34 8.26 -13.85 0.98
C VAL A 34 9.16 -14.72 1.85
N THR A 35 9.16 -16.02 1.58
CA THR A 35 10.02 -17.02 2.24
C THR A 35 11.05 -17.55 1.24
N ILE A 36 12.32 -17.57 1.64
CA ILE A 36 13.44 -18.07 0.84
C ILE A 36 14.18 -19.13 1.66
N PRO A 37 14.04 -20.43 1.33
CA PRO A 37 13.21 -20.99 0.25
C PRO A 37 11.70 -20.88 0.53
N SER A 38 10.88 -20.96 -0.53
CA SER A 38 9.40 -20.90 -0.43
C SER A 38 8.75 -22.27 -0.19
N MET A 39 9.50 -23.34 -0.40
CA MET A 39 9.07 -24.72 -0.18
C MET A 39 10.15 -25.49 0.57
N VAL A 40 9.72 -26.48 1.36
CA VAL A 40 10.61 -27.37 2.09
C VAL A 40 10.25 -28.82 1.81
N ARG A 41 11.28 -29.67 1.78
CA ARG A 41 11.10 -31.13 1.69
C ARG A 41 11.09 -31.72 3.09
N LEU A 42 10.03 -32.44 3.42
CA LEU A 42 9.84 -33.15 4.67
C LEU A 42 9.94 -34.65 4.48
N THR A 43 10.30 -35.36 5.55
CA THR A 43 10.34 -36.82 5.60
C THR A 43 9.77 -37.34 6.92
N GLY A 44 8.96 -38.39 6.87
CA GLY A 44 8.20 -38.88 8.02
C GLY A 44 7.18 -39.98 7.66
N PRO A 45 6.38 -40.46 8.63
CA PRO A 45 5.31 -41.42 8.38
C PRO A 45 4.27 -40.86 7.41
N MET A 46 3.80 -41.67 6.46
CA MET A 46 2.85 -41.24 5.42
C MET A 46 1.57 -40.67 6.03
N SER A 47 1.02 -41.33 7.05
CA SER A 47 -0.21 -40.87 7.73
C SER A 47 -0.09 -39.50 8.39
N VAL A 48 1.14 -39.08 8.75
CA VAL A 48 1.44 -37.76 9.33
C VAL A 48 1.68 -36.75 8.22
N LEU A 49 2.54 -37.07 7.25
CA LEU A 49 2.88 -36.15 6.16
C LEU A 49 1.67 -35.82 5.27
N ASP A 50 0.73 -36.74 5.10
CA ASP A 50 -0.49 -36.50 4.33
C ASP A 50 -1.35 -35.38 4.94
N LYS A 51 -1.33 -35.22 6.27
CA LYS A 51 -2.05 -34.17 6.99
C LYS A 51 -1.35 -32.81 6.95
N ILE A 52 -0.08 -32.75 6.56
CA ILE A 52 0.69 -31.51 6.47
C ILE A 52 0.47 -30.87 5.10
N SER A 53 -0.25 -29.75 5.06
CA SER A 53 -0.44 -28.95 3.85
C SER A 53 0.60 -27.83 3.70
N ALA A 54 1.18 -27.36 4.80
CA ALA A 54 2.20 -26.32 4.85
C ALA A 54 3.01 -26.44 6.15
N VAL A 55 4.21 -25.85 6.18
CA VAL A 55 5.02 -25.68 7.39
C VAL A 55 5.08 -24.21 7.74
N ARG A 56 4.85 -23.89 9.02
CA ARG A 56 5.00 -22.52 9.52
C ARG A 56 6.41 -22.27 10.02
N THR A 57 6.89 -21.03 9.95
CA THR A 57 8.11 -20.62 10.65
C THR A 57 7.83 -20.49 12.16
N THR A 58 8.88 -20.30 12.95
CA THR A 58 8.73 -19.69 14.28
C THR A 58 8.15 -18.27 14.15
N PRO A 59 7.41 -17.77 15.14
CA PRO A 59 6.80 -16.44 15.09
C PRO A 59 7.79 -15.31 14.77
N VAL A 60 7.41 -14.43 13.86
CA VAL A 60 8.15 -13.24 13.43
C VAL A 60 7.41 -11.98 13.88
N ASP A 61 8.04 -11.24 14.79
CA ASP A 61 7.51 -9.99 15.33
C ASP A 61 7.55 -8.88 14.29
N VAL A 62 6.36 -8.44 13.88
CA VAL A 62 6.16 -7.32 12.95
C VAL A 62 5.67 -6.05 13.65
N GLY A 63 5.65 -6.07 14.98
CA GLY A 63 5.18 -4.99 15.83
C GLY A 63 5.88 -3.67 15.54
N GLY A 64 5.10 -2.68 15.09
CA GLY A 64 5.62 -1.32 14.91
C GLY A 64 6.54 -1.14 13.70
N LEU A 65 6.60 -2.12 12.78
CA LEU A 65 7.37 -1.96 11.55
C LEU A 65 6.81 -0.83 10.68
N THR A 66 7.71 0.00 10.18
CA THR A 66 7.47 1.07 9.21
C THR A 66 8.19 0.83 7.89
N GLU A 67 9.09 -0.16 7.84
CA GLU A 67 9.96 -0.45 6.71
C GLU A 67 10.06 -1.96 6.46
N THR A 68 10.52 -2.31 5.25
CA THR A 68 10.74 -3.71 4.86
C THR A 68 11.81 -4.36 5.74
N MET A 69 11.53 -5.57 6.20
CA MET A 69 12.39 -6.35 7.09
C MET A 69 12.82 -7.66 6.42
N LYS A 70 14.07 -8.08 6.66
CA LYS A 70 14.53 -9.45 6.40
C LYS A 70 14.98 -10.12 7.68
N LYS A 71 14.55 -11.36 7.91
CA LYS A 71 14.93 -12.12 9.11
C LYS A 71 15.06 -13.61 8.80
N LYS A 72 16.15 -14.21 9.25
CA LYS A 72 16.30 -15.68 9.24
C LYS A 72 15.59 -16.28 10.45
N VAL A 73 14.69 -17.21 10.19
CA VAL A 73 13.90 -17.92 11.21
C VAL A 73 13.84 -19.41 10.93
N ALA A 74 13.68 -20.20 11.98
CA ALA A 74 13.57 -21.65 11.86
C ALA A 74 12.14 -22.06 11.46
N LEU A 75 12.01 -23.25 10.87
CA LEU A 75 10.72 -23.91 10.71
C LEU A 75 10.18 -24.45 12.05
N ASN A 76 8.89 -24.26 12.31
CA ASN A 76 8.22 -24.76 13.50
C ASN A 76 7.66 -26.17 13.24
N LEU A 77 8.31 -27.18 13.80
CA LEU A 77 7.93 -28.60 13.70
C LEU A 77 7.54 -29.20 15.05
N ASN A 78 7.30 -28.36 16.07
CA ASN A 78 7.10 -28.81 17.45
C ASN A 78 5.86 -29.71 17.62
N HIS A 79 4.87 -29.59 16.73
CA HIS A 79 3.66 -30.41 16.74
C HIS A 79 3.80 -31.74 15.98
N THR A 80 4.97 -32.02 15.38
CA THR A 80 5.20 -33.20 14.54
C THR A 80 6.56 -33.85 14.84
N PRO A 81 6.72 -34.52 16.00
CA PRO A 81 8.02 -35.04 16.46
C PRO A 81 8.61 -36.14 15.56
N HIS A 82 7.80 -36.77 14.70
CA HIS A 82 8.22 -37.82 13.77
C HIS A 82 8.50 -37.31 12.34
N VAL A 83 8.49 -35.99 12.16
CA VAL A 83 8.74 -35.33 10.86
C VAL A 83 10.06 -34.57 10.93
N GLN A 84 10.87 -34.71 9.88
CA GLN A 84 12.16 -34.04 9.76
C GLN A 84 12.23 -33.26 8.45
N VAL A 85 12.97 -32.16 8.46
CA VAL A 85 13.31 -31.40 7.25
C VAL A 85 14.51 -32.07 6.57
N ILE A 86 14.43 -32.21 5.26
CA ILE A 86 15.55 -32.58 4.42
C ILE A 86 16.16 -31.29 3.87
N GLY A 87 17.35 -30.93 4.35
CA GLY A 87 18.08 -29.72 3.96
C GLY A 87 18.18 -28.72 5.11
N ASP A 88 18.25 -27.43 4.77
CA ASP A 88 18.30 -26.34 5.75
C ASP A 88 16.92 -26.13 6.40
N ASN A 89 16.91 -25.91 7.71
CA ASN A 89 15.72 -25.59 8.48
C ASN A 89 15.59 -24.08 8.77
N LEU A 90 16.58 -23.29 8.38
CA LEU A 90 16.54 -21.83 8.41
C LEU A 90 15.99 -21.30 7.10
N VAL A 91 15.04 -20.38 7.22
CA VAL A 91 14.36 -19.73 6.11
C VAL A 91 14.50 -18.23 6.30
N GLU A 92 14.90 -17.52 5.26
CA GLU A 92 14.84 -16.07 5.24
C GLU A 92 13.41 -15.63 4.94
N VAL A 93 12.85 -14.83 5.84
CA VAL A 93 11.54 -14.21 5.67
C VAL A 93 11.77 -12.73 5.35
N GLU A 94 11.32 -12.30 4.18
CA GLU A 94 11.24 -10.90 3.78
C GLU A 94 9.80 -10.41 3.94
N ILE A 95 9.60 -9.42 4.81
CA ILE A 95 8.31 -8.79 5.08
C ILE A 95 8.37 -7.40 4.46
N VAL A 96 7.62 -7.22 3.37
CA VAL A 96 7.49 -5.94 2.69
C VAL A 96 6.40 -5.15 3.36
N VAL A 97 6.77 -3.97 3.87
CA VAL A 97 5.88 -3.03 4.56
C VAL A 97 5.79 -1.77 3.73
N GLU A 98 4.56 -1.30 3.52
CA GLU A 98 4.24 -0.11 2.74
C GLU A 98 3.27 0.79 3.52
N GLU A 99 3.27 2.08 3.21
CA GLU A 99 2.25 3.00 3.73
C GLU A 99 0.86 2.66 3.18
N LYS A 100 -0.17 2.87 4.00
CA LYS A 100 -1.55 2.75 3.54
C LYS A 100 -1.84 3.79 2.46
N MET A 101 -2.38 3.31 1.35
CA MET A 101 -3.05 4.15 0.36
C MET A 101 -4.42 4.52 0.90
N VAL A 102 -4.72 5.82 0.94
CA VAL A 102 -6.01 6.34 1.40
C VAL A 102 -6.55 7.36 0.41
N GLU A 103 -7.86 7.55 0.43
CA GLU A 103 -8.53 8.61 -0.30
C GLU A 103 -8.85 9.78 0.64
N LYS A 104 -8.70 11.01 0.15
CA LYS A 104 -9.01 12.21 0.92
C LYS A 104 -9.57 13.32 0.05
N TRP A 105 -10.70 13.88 0.49
CA TRP A 105 -11.25 15.11 -0.06
C TRP A 105 -10.47 16.32 0.45
N LEU A 106 -10.10 17.21 -0.47
CA LEU A 106 -9.42 18.46 -0.20
C LEU A 106 -10.15 19.60 -0.88
N ASN A 107 -10.38 20.69 -0.15
CA ASN A 107 -10.98 21.91 -0.69
C ASN A 107 -9.88 22.94 -0.96
N ILE A 108 -9.69 23.32 -2.22
CA ILE A 108 -8.51 24.06 -2.68
C ILE A 108 -8.95 25.31 -3.43
N ALA A 109 -8.34 26.44 -3.10
CA ALA A 109 -8.57 27.69 -3.82
C ALA A 109 -8.06 27.61 -5.25
N VAL A 110 -8.88 28.03 -6.21
CA VAL A 110 -8.52 28.09 -7.62
C VAL A 110 -7.85 29.42 -7.91
N GLN A 111 -6.65 29.40 -8.48
CA GLN A 111 -5.92 30.61 -8.90
C GLN A 111 -6.04 30.83 -10.41
N ALA A 112 -5.76 32.03 -10.90
CA ALA A 112 -5.58 32.24 -12.34
C ALA A 112 -4.11 32.47 -12.71
N THR A 113 -3.73 32.03 -13.90
CA THR A 113 -2.42 32.27 -14.50
C THR A 113 -2.56 33.01 -15.83
N GLY A 114 -1.49 33.69 -16.28
CA GLY A 114 -1.42 34.23 -17.65
C GLY A 114 -2.15 35.56 -17.89
N SER A 115 -2.69 36.23 -16.87
CA SER A 115 -3.35 37.54 -17.02
C SER A 115 -2.75 38.61 -16.11
N HIS A 116 -2.60 39.81 -16.66
CA HIS A 116 -2.24 41.04 -15.93
C HIS A 116 -3.46 41.86 -15.49
N HIS A 117 -4.66 41.39 -15.83
CA HIS A 117 -5.93 42.03 -15.48
C HIS A 117 -6.42 41.53 -14.12
N ARG A 118 -7.23 42.35 -13.43
CA ARG A 118 -7.99 41.86 -12.27
C ARG A 118 -8.99 40.82 -12.73
N TYR A 119 -9.21 39.80 -11.91
CA TYR A 119 -10.14 38.72 -12.19
C TYR A 119 -10.93 38.30 -10.95
N VAL A 120 -12.06 37.62 -11.19
CA VAL A 120 -12.84 36.91 -10.17
C VAL A 120 -13.19 35.53 -10.74
N ILE A 121 -12.95 34.48 -9.95
CA ILE A 121 -13.31 33.09 -10.26
C ILE A 121 -14.52 32.72 -9.41
N THR A 122 -15.50 32.04 -10.00
CA THR A 122 -16.70 31.58 -9.30
C THR A 122 -17.06 30.16 -9.72
N PRO A 123 -17.14 29.20 -8.78
CA PRO A 123 -16.73 29.32 -7.37
C PRO A 123 -15.22 29.54 -7.23
N ASP A 124 -14.76 30.08 -6.12
CA ASP A 124 -13.33 30.36 -5.89
C ASP A 124 -12.54 29.14 -5.37
N HIS A 125 -13.24 28.04 -5.07
CA HIS A 125 -12.67 26.78 -4.61
C HIS A 125 -13.15 25.57 -5.43
N ILE A 126 -12.33 24.53 -5.41
CA ILE A 126 -12.62 23.20 -5.94
C ILE A 126 -12.45 22.15 -4.83
N GLU A 127 -13.37 21.20 -4.76
CA GLU A 127 -13.20 19.98 -3.99
C GLU A 127 -12.58 18.91 -4.88
N ILE A 128 -11.47 18.32 -4.45
CA ILE A 128 -10.81 17.22 -5.16
C ILE A 128 -10.65 16.01 -4.25
N LEU A 129 -10.89 14.82 -4.80
CA LEU A 129 -10.60 13.55 -4.16
C LEU A 129 -9.26 13.06 -4.68
N LEU A 130 -8.27 12.98 -3.79
CA LEU A 130 -6.96 12.42 -4.09
C LEU A 130 -6.81 11.06 -3.43
N THR A 131 -6.14 10.13 -4.13
CA THR A 131 -5.62 8.90 -3.55
C THR A 131 -4.09 8.94 -3.49
N GLY A 132 -3.51 8.43 -2.41
CA GLY A 132 -2.07 8.48 -2.17
C GLY A 132 -1.66 7.91 -0.81
N PRO A 133 -0.36 7.85 -0.51
CA PRO A 133 0.14 7.47 0.80
C PRO A 133 -0.42 8.39 1.88
N VAL A 134 -0.86 7.80 2.97
CA VAL A 134 -1.45 8.48 4.12
C VAL A 134 -0.60 9.63 4.67
N ASN A 135 0.73 9.49 4.76
CA ASN A 135 1.59 10.57 5.25
C ASN A 135 1.66 11.70 4.23
N THR A 136 1.79 11.38 2.94
CA THR A 136 1.75 12.35 1.84
C THR A 136 0.44 13.17 1.84
N LEU A 137 -0.72 12.52 1.91
CA LEU A 137 -2.02 13.24 1.92
C LEU A 137 -2.28 14.01 3.22
N LYS A 138 -1.59 13.66 4.31
CA LYS A 138 -1.63 14.43 5.56
C LYS A 138 -0.83 15.72 5.44
N GLU A 139 0.38 15.67 4.90
CA GLU A 139 1.26 16.82 4.65
C GLU A 139 0.65 17.79 3.63
N LEU A 140 0.11 17.28 2.51
CA LEU A 140 -0.51 18.12 1.48
C LEU A 140 -1.70 18.94 1.98
N ALA A 141 -2.42 18.43 2.96
CA ALA A 141 -3.54 19.15 3.58
C ALA A 141 -3.09 20.28 4.52
N GLN A 142 -1.82 20.30 4.92
CA GLN A 142 -1.25 21.33 5.81
C GLN A 142 -0.52 22.42 5.00
N ASP A 143 0.15 22.04 3.91
CA ASP A 143 1.07 22.94 3.19
C ASP A 143 0.49 23.58 1.92
N ASN A 144 -0.79 23.36 1.60
CA ASN A 144 -1.42 23.79 0.35
C ASN A 144 -0.61 23.43 -0.91
N GLY A 145 0.11 22.29 -0.88
CA GLY A 145 1.08 21.89 -1.91
C GLY A 145 0.50 21.50 -3.28
N ILE A 146 -0.80 21.73 -3.51
CA ILE A 146 -1.51 21.31 -4.71
C ILE A 146 -1.79 22.54 -5.57
N GLN A 147 -1.30 22.51 -6.81
CA GLN A 147 -1.50 23.60 -7.75
C GLN A 147 -2.81 23.38 -8.53
N VAL A 148 -3.77 24.28 -8.30
CA VAL A 148 -5.03 24.36 -9.04
C VAL A 148 -5.15 25.74 -9.65
N TYR A 149 -5.23 25.80 -10.98
CA TYR A 149 -5.33 27.08 -11.65
C TYR A 149 -6.15 27.04 -12.94
N VAL A 150 -6.67 28.20 -13.32
CA VAL A 150 -7.32 28.45 -14.62
C VAL A 150 -6.39 29.29 -15.48
N ASP A 151 -6.21 28.88 -16.73
CA ASP A 151 -5.44 29.63 -17.70
C ASP A 151 -6.26 30.78 -18.33
N LEU A 152 -5.74 31.99 -18.20
CA LEU A 152 -6.30 33.22 -18.75
C LEU A 152 -5.37 33.89 -19.77
N GLU A 153 -4.33 33.20 -20.24
CA GLU A 153 -3.40 33.73 -21.24
C GLU A 153 -4.15 34.22 -22.50
N GLY A 154 -3.82 35.44 -22.93
CA GLY A 154 -4.41 36.07 -24.12
C GLY A 154 -5.87 36.52 -23.99
N LEU A 155 -6.51 36.36 -22.83
CA LEU A 155 -7.92 36.74 -22.67
C LEU A 155 -8.10 38.24 -22.41
N LYS A 156 -8.99 38.85 -23.20
CA LYS A 156 -9.44 40.23 -23.01
C LYS A 156 -10.47 40.31 -21.88
N PRO A 157 -10.71 41.51 -21.31
CA PRO A 157 -11.80 41.71 -20.36
C PRO A 157 -13.14 41.14 -20.87
N GLY A 158 -13.82 40.37 -20.02
CA GLY A 158 -15.00 39.59 -20.39
C GLY A 158 -15.31 38.49 -19.37
N THR A 159 -16.35 37.69 -19.64
CA THR A 159 -16.73 36.54 -18.82
C THR A 159 -16.52 35.26 -19.61
N TYR A 160 -15.83 34.29 -19.00
CA TYR A 160 -15.44 33.04 -19.63
C TYR A 160 -15.78 31.86 -18.75
N VAL A 161 -16.15 30.74 -19.36
CA VAL A 161 -16.23 29.44 -18.69
C VAL A 161 -14.94 28.69 -18.93
N ARG A 162 -14.31 28.20 -17.87
CA ARG A 162 -13.01 27.54 -17.91
C ARG A 162 -12.99 26.29 -17.02
N ARG A 163 -12.17 25.32 -17.39
CA ARG A 163 -11.85 24.16 -16.53
C ARG A 163 -10.59 24.48 -15.74
N ALA A 164 -10.54 24.05 -14.49
CA ALA A 164 -9.31 24.14 -13.70
C ALA A 164 -8.31 23.08 -14.17
N ILE A 165 -7.05 23.47 -14.27
CA ILE A 165 -5.91 22.58 -14.43
C ILE A 165 -5.45 22.21 -13.02
N ILE A 166 -5.54 20.92 -12.71
CA ILE A 166 -5.13 20.35 -11.43
C ILE A 166 -3.82 19.61 -11.67
N LYS A 167 -2.77 19.94 -10.90
CA LYS A 167 -1.51 19.21 -10.92
C LYS A 167 -1.33 18.47 -9.59
N PRO A 168 -1.70 17.18 -9.52
CA PRO A 168 -1.45 16.36 -8.35
C PRO A 168 0.06 16.23 -8.09
N PRO A 169 0.51 16.28 -6.83
CA PRO A 169 1.89 15.98 -6.45
C PRO A 169 2.32 14.55 -6.79
N LEU A 170 3.64 14.30 -6.78
CA LEU A 170 4.21 12.96 -6.98
C LEU A 170 3.60 11.97 -5.97
N ASN A 171 3.41 10.71 -6.40
CA ASN A 171 2.82 9.63 -5.61
C ASN A 171 1.36 9.86 -5.19
N THR A 172 0.64 10.77 -5.86
CA THR A 172 -0.81 10.93 -5.70
C THR A 172 -1.52 10.83 -7.04
N ALA A 173 -2.80 10.48 -7.01
CA ALA A 173 -3.65 10.48 -8.19
C ALA A 173 -4.97 11.19 -7.90
N LEU A 174 -5.43 11.96 -8.89
CA LEU A 174 -6.76 12.57 -8.88
C LEU A 174 -7.81 11.52 -9.20
N VAL A 175 -8.74 11.30 -8.28
CA VAL A 175 -9.87 10.40 -8.45
C VAL A 175 -11.09 11.16 -8.96
N GLU A 176 -11.41 12.29 -8.34
CA GLU A 176 -12.58 13.10 -8.66
C GLU A 176 -12.34 14.59 -8.38
N SER A 177 -13.06 15.47 -9.06
CA SER A 177 -13.03 16.92 -8.80
C SER A 177 -14.39 17.57 -9.02
N LYS A 178 -14.82 18.47 -8.13
CA LYS A 178 -16.07 19.23 -8.21
C LYS A 178 -15.89 20.69 -7.77
N PRO A 179 -16.42 21.68 -8.50
CA PRO A 179 -17.07 21.53 -9.81
C PRO A 179 -16.05 21.29 -10.93
N GLU A 180 -16.53 20.83 -12.09
CA GLU A 180 -15.68 20.66 -13.28
C GLU A 180 -15.36 21.97 -14.02
N VAL A 181 -16.20 22.99 -13.84
CA VAL A 181 -16.14 24.26 -14.57
C VAL A 181 -16.28 25.46 -13.64
N PHE A 182 -15.60 26.53 -14.03
CA PHE A 182 -15.48 27.79 -13.31
C PHE A 182 -15.86 28.93 -14.23
N THR A 183 -16.62 29.89 -13.69
CA THR A 183 -16.86 31.16 -14.38
C THR A 183 -15.77 32.13 -13.96
N VAL A 184 -15.02 32.65 -14.93
CA VAL A 184 -13.98 33.65 -14.70
C VAL A 184 -14.37 34.96 -15.35
N LYS A 185 -14.47 36.01 -14.55
CA LYS A 185 -14.69 37.38 -15.01
C LYS A 185 -13.37 38.14 -14.97
N VAL A 186 -12.91 38.58 -16.14
CA VAL A 186 -11.71 39.40 -16.33
C VAL A 186 -12.12 40.86 -16.50
N PHE A 187 -11.56 41.75 -15.70
CA PHE A 187 -11.90 43.18 -15.69
C PHE A 187 -10.91 43.98 -16.53
N LYS A 188 -11.35 45.11 -17.07
CA LYS A 188 -10.44 46.05 -17.76
C LYS A 188 -9.49 46.65 -16.72
N SER A 189 -8.20 46.69 -17.04
CA SER A 189 -7.23 47.43 -16.23
C SER A 189 -7.58 48.92 -16.33
N GLY A 190 -7.81 49.54 -15.17
CA GLY A 190 -8.08 50.98 -15.06
C GLY A 190 -6.82 51.81 -15.28
#